data_AF-X0A3U3-F1
#
_entry.id   AF-X0A3U3-F1
#
_cell.length_a   1.000
_cell.length_b   1.000
_cell.length_c   1.000
_cell.angle_alpha   90.00
_cell.angle_beta   90.00
_cell.angle_gamma   90.00
#
_symmetry.space_group_name_H-M   'P 1'
#
loop_
_entity.id
_entity.type
_entity.pdbx_description
1 polymer ?
#
loop_
_entity_poly.entity_id
_entity_poly.type
_entity_poly.pdbx_seq_one_letter_code
_entity_poly.pdbx_strand_id
1 'polypeptide(L)'
;MHHYCTVTADTLCVRKDLAYVWGVAIPRLGYQDPFVMHGILAIAAAHKAYLVPANRKTYLPLADYHQTLGSEGYRRYLQHYNMTNWMPVFGFASLVVLHMLTLPTRMDNCALEDPITNLIELAGLLRGIKTTLEPAMGRIVRTEFAPVVFGIWVLDSDNEAERCPSLENSSLPTDTWAALQRLRAFQEADIPASGLQQYTAAIEGLETSARLFAAAGLHAEVAAAHFWLYIIDDSILIDLAAQRPHALLLFAHYLVHWAVFEKGFWFTRGWSRQVMAKIEEGLSGRPNFLEMMQWPKQMVAEAVV
;
A
#
# COMPACT_ATOMS: atom_id res chain seq x y z
N MET A 1 -19.95 6.59 -13.16
CA MET A 1 -20.05 7.74 -12.24
C MET A 1 -21.05 7.51 -11.12
N HIS A 2 -22.36 7.30 -11.40
CA HIS A 2 -23.36 7.08 -10.34
C HIS A 2 -22.94 6.03 -9.29
N HIS A 3 -22.56 4.82 -9.73
CA HIS A 3 -22.07 3.78 -8.82
C HIS A 3 -20.85 4.19 -7.98
N TYR A 4 -19.96 5.04 -8.51
CA TYR A 4 -18.82 5.51 -7.75
C TYR A 4 -19.29 6.37 -6.56
N CYS A 5 -20.11 7.38 -6.83
CA CYS A 5 -20.57 8.34 -5.83
C CYS A 5 -21.53 7.75 -4.81
N THR A 6 -22.31 6.73 -5.16
CA THR A 6 -23.34 6.19 -4.27
C THR A 6 -22.97 4.86 -3.61
N VAL A 7 -21.87 4.23 -4.03
CA VAL A 7 -21.46 2.92 -3.50
C VAL A 7 -19.96 2.84 -3.35
N THR A 8 -19.17 3.08 -4.40
CA THR A 8 -17.72 2.81 -4.34
C THR A 8 -16.99 3.71 -3.36
N ALA A 9 -17.22 5.03 -3.38
CA ALA A 9 -16.47 5.99 -2.57
C ALA A 9 -16.53 5.68 -1.06
N ASP A 10 -17.70 5.26 -0.57
CA ASP A 10 -17.94 4.92 0.85
C ASP A 10 -17.19 3.64 1.29
N THR A 11 -16.66 2.86 0.35
CA THR A 11 -15.89 1.63 0.64
C THR A 11 -14.37 1.84 0.62
N LEU A 12 -13.89 3.06 0.33
CA LEU A 12 -12.46 3.32 0.12
C LEU A 12 -11.69 3.73 1.39
N CYS A 13 -12.39 4.04 2.49
CA CYS A 13 -11.79 4.48 3.75
C CYS A 13 -12.74 4.24 4.93
N VAL A 14 -12.22 4.33 6.16
CA VAL A 14 -13.03 4.31 7.40
C VAL A 14 -13.15 5.69 8.06
N ARG A 15 -12.17 6.58 7.87
CA ARG A 15 -12.16 7.92 8.46
C ARG A 15 -13.05 8.88 7.67
N LYS A 16 -13.78 9.73 8.41
CA LYS A 16 -14.74 10.70 7.85
C LYS A 16 -14.09 11.79 7.02
N ASP A 17 -12.87 12.20 7.37
CA ASP A 17 -12.12 13.20 6.61
C ASP A 17 -11.70 12.67 5.23
N LEU A 18 -11.23 11.41 5.16
CA LEU A 18 -10.98 10.71 3.90
C LEU A 18 -12.25 10.47 3.09
N ALA A 19 -13.39 10.21 3.74
CA ALA A 19 -14.66 10.00 3.05
C ALA A 19 -15.06 11.23 2.22
N TYR A 20 -14.80 12.44 2.72
CA TYR A 20 -15.00 13.66 1.93
C TYR A 20 -14.05 13.74 0.73
N VAL A 21 -12.80 13.32 0.87
CA VAL A 21 -11.84 13.32 -0.25
C VAL A 21 -12.30 12.42 -1.38
N TRP A 22 -12.64 11.17 -1.06
CA TRP A 22 -13.06 10.18 -2.04
C TRP A 22 -14.47 10.44 -2.58
N GLY A 23 -15.39 10.91 -1.74
CA GLY A 23 -16.79 11.15 -2.11
C GLY A 23 -17.04 12.49 -2.81
N VAL A 24 -16.19 13.49 -2.60
CA VAL A 24 -16.42 14.87 -3.08
C VAL A 24 -15.23 15.44 -3.84
N ALA A 25 -14.03 15.51 -3.22
CA ALA A 25 -12.90 16.22 -3.80
C ALA A 25 -12.39 15.55 -5.10
N ILE A 26 -12.21 14.23 -5.08
CA ILE A 26 -11.76 13.44 -6.24
C ILE A 26 -12.80 13.50 -7.38
N PRO A 27 -14.11 13.27 -7.16
CA PRO A 27 -15.15 13.51 -8.15
C PRO A 27 -15.13 14.91 -8.78
N ARG A 28 -14.91 15.96 -7.96
CA ARG A 28 -14.82 17.34 -8.44
C ARG A 28 -13.66 17.52 -9.41
N LEU A 29 -12.48 16.97 -9.11
CA LEU A 29 -11.37 16.92 -10.05
C LEU A 29 -11.74 16.15 -11.32
N GLY A 30 -12.43 15.00 -11.19
CA GLY A 30 -12.91 14.23 -12.34
C GLY A 30 -13.78 15.03 -13.31
N TYR A 31 -14.65 15.90 -12.80
CA TYR A 31 -15.48 16.75 -13.67
C TYR A 31 -14.70 17.84 -14.39
N GLN A 32 -13.55 18.25 -13.87
CA GLN A 32 -12.69 19.29 -14.45
C GLN A 32 -11.64 18.69 -15.40
N ASP A 33 -11.11 17.52 -15.07
CA ASP A 33 -10.00 16.87 -15.74
C ASP A 33 -10.40 15.46 -16.23
N PRO A 34 -10.63 15.26 -17.54
CA PRO A 34 -11.16 13.99 -18.07
C PRO A 34 -10.34 12.75 -17.70
N PHE A 35 -9.01 12.86 -17.60
CA PHE A 35 -8.16 11.72 -17.22
C PHE A 35 -8.41 11.26 -15.78
N VAL A 36 -8.74 12.18 -14.86
CA VAL A 36 -9.15 11.86 -13.49
C VAL A 36 -10.49 11.12 -13.51
N MET A 37 -11.45 11.57 -14.32
CA MET A 37 -12.73 10.86 -14.50
C MET A 37 -12.52 9.43 -14.99
N HIS A 38 -11.60 9.22 -15.92
CA HIS A 38 -11.23 7.86 -16.37
C HIS A 38 -10.72 7.01 -15.20
N GLY A 39 -9.84 7.52 -14.33
CA GLY A 39 -9.43 6.79 -13.12
C GLY A 39 -10.60 6.44 -12.19
N ILE A 40 -11.53 7.37 -11.96
CA ILE A 40 -12.73 7.15 -11.14
C ILE A 40 -13.60 6.03 -11.72
N LEU A 41 -13.81 6.06 -13.04
CA LEU A 41 -14.61 5.05 -13.74
C LEU A 41 -13.93 3.68 -13.73
N ALA A 42 -12.60 3.62 -13.81
CA ALA A 42 -11.83 2.39 -13.70
C ALA A 42 -12.05 1.71 -12.33
N ILE A 43 -11.94 2.47 -11.24
CA ILE A 43 -12.21 1.98 -9.88
C ILE A 43 -13.67 1.55 -9.71
N ALA A 44 -14.62 2.32 -10.24
CA ALA A 44 -16.04 1.97 -10.18
C ALA A 44 -16.35 0.67 -10.93
N ALA A 45 -15.74 0.45 -12.09
CA ALA A 45 -15.90 -0.78 -12.87
C ALA A 45 -15.24 -1.97 -12.15
N ALA A 46 -14.03 -1.82 -11.59
CA ALA A 46 -13.39 -2.84 -10.78
C ALA A 46 -14.25 -3.23 -9.56
N HIS A 47 -14.83 -2.24 -8.87
CA HIS A 47 -15.73 -2.49 -7.74
C HIS A 47 -16.99 -3.25 -8.16
N LYS A 48 -17.59 -2.93 -9.31
CA LYS A 48 -18.72 -3.70 -9.86
C LYS A 48 -18.34 -5.14 -10.22
N ALA A 49 -17.15 -5.35 -10.79
CA ALA A 49 -16.64 -6.70 -11.08
C ALA A 49 -16.44 -7.53 -9.80
N TYR A 50 -16.06 -6.86 -8.70
CA TYR A 50 -15.94 -7.47 -7.38
C TYR A 50 -17.31 -7.82 -6.77
N LEU A 51 -18.26 -6.87 -6.77
CA LEU A 51 -19.60 -7.07 -6.17
C LEU A 51 -20.49 -8.03 -6.97
N VAL A 52 -20.31 -8.12 -8.30
CA VAL A 52 -21.14 -8.94 -9.18
C VAL A 52 -20.27 -9.88 -10.01
N PRO A 53 -19.82 -11.02 -9.43
CA PRO A 53 -18.92 -11.96 -10.11
C PRO A 53 -19.40 -12.45 -11.48
N ALA A 54 -20.72 -12.61 -11.65
CA ALA A 54 -21.34 -13.02 -12.91
C ALA A 54 -21.05 -12.03 -14.08
N ASN A 55 -20.84 -10.75 -13.77
CA ASN A 55 -20.62 -9.69 -14.75
C ASN A 55 -19.14 -9.28 -14.87
N ARG A 56 -18.21 -10.06 -14.30
CA ARG A 56 -16.76 -9.79 -14.40
C ARG A 56 -16.28 -9.62 -15.83
N LYS A 57 -16.76 -10.47 -16.75
CA LYS A 57 -16.45 -10.40 -18.19
C LYS A 57 -16.88 -9.08 -18.86
N THR A 58 -17.80 -8.34 -18.25
CA THR A 58 -18.24 -7.02 -18.72
C THR A 58 -17.47 -5.90 -18.04
N TYR A 59 -17.29 -5.97 -16.72
CA TYR A 59 -16.75 -4.86 -15.95
C TYR A 59 -15.22 -4.81 -15.89
N LEU A 60 -14.52 -5.95 -15.98
CA LEU A 60 -13.05 -5.95 -16.02
C LEU A 60 -12.51 -5.26 -17.30
N PRO A 61 -13.00 -5.56 -18.51
CA PRO A 61 -12.56 -4.83 -19.70
C PRO A 61 -12.86 -3.33 -19.64
N LEU A 62 -13.97 -2.92 -18.99
CA LEU A 62 -14.27 -1.51 -18.77
C LEU A 62 -13.30 -0.85 -17.80
N ALA A 63 -12.90 -1.56 -16.74
CA ALA A 63 -11.90 -1.06 -15.80
C ALA A 63 -10.58 -0.81 -16.51
N ASP A 64 -10.11 -1.78 -17.30
CA ASP A 64 -8.86 -1.68 -18.06
C ASP A 64 -8.93 -0.57 -19.12
N TYR A 65 -10.03 -0.51 -19.89
CA TYR A 65 -10.27 0.55 -20.88
C TYR A 65 -10.15 1.95 -20.27
N HIS A 66 -10.83 2.20 -19.15
CA HIS A 66 -10.78 3.49 -18.49
C HIS A 66 -9.40 3.75 -17.88
N GLN A 67 -8.73 2.74 -17.31
CA GLN A 67 -7.39 2.89 -16.78
C GLN A 67 -6.38 3.30 -17.88
N THR A 68 -6.45 2.67 -19.06
CA THR A 68 -5.60 3.01 -20.21
C THR A 68 -5.78 4.46 -20.65
N LEU A 69 -7.03 4.89 -20.87
CA LEU A 69 -7.33 6.27 -21.29
C LEU A 69 -6.93 7.31 -20.24
N GLY A 70 -7.16 7.01 -18.95
CA GLY A 70 -6.71 7.86 -17.85
C GLY A 70 -5.19 8.01 -17.86
N SER A 71 -4.46 6.90 -18.04
CA SER A 71 -3.00 6.88 -18.03
C SER A 71 -2.39 7.59 -19.25
N GLU A 72 -3.03 7.52 -20.41
CA GLU A 72 -2.68 8.32 -21.59
C GLU A 72 -2.87 9.82 -21.35
N GLY A 73 -4.04 10.22 -20.82
CA GLY A 73 -4.32 11.60 -20.48
C GLY A 73 -3.36 12.15 -19.42
N TYR A 74 -3.08 11.35 -18.38
CA TYR A 74 -2.13 11.69 -17.33
C TYR A 74 -0.72 11.94 -17.88
N ARG A 75 -0.20 11.05 -18.74
CA ARG A 75 1.12 11.22 -19.35
C ARG A 75 1.22 12.49 -20.20
N ARG A 76 0.16 12.84 -20.94
CA ARG A 76 0.09 14.11 -21.70
C ARG A 76 0.06 15.32 -20.76
N TYR A 77 -0.72 15.25 -19.68
CA TYR A 77 -0.82 16.32 -18.70
C TYR A 77 0.51 16.60 -18.00
N LEU A 78 1.27 15.55 -17.69
CA LEU A 78 2.59 15.66 -17.06
C LEU A 78 3.62 16.46 -17.89
N GLN A 79 3.47 16.53 -19.21
CA GLN A 79 4.36 17.33 -20.07
C GLN A 79 4.28 18.84 -19.78
N HIS A 80 3.19 19.28 -19.14
CA HIS A 80 2.95 20.67 -18.76
C HIS A 80 2.79 20.83 -17.24
N TYR A 81 3.24 19.84 -16.47
CA TYR A 81 3.17 19.85 -15.02
C TYR A 81 3.98 21.00 -14.43
N ASN A 82 3.37 21.70 -13.48
CA ASN A 82 3.99 22.71 -12.67
C ASN A 82 3.23 22.85 -11.33
N MET A 83 3.66 23.75 -10.46
CA MET A 83 3.11 23.89 -9.11
C MET A 83 1.69 24.50 -9.04
N THR A 84 1.10 24.91 -10.16
CA THR A 84 -0.28 25.42 -10.20
C THR A 84 -1.31 24.36 -10.58
N ASN A 85 -0.87 23.24 -11.19
CA ASN A 85 -1.75 22.20 -11.75
C ASN A 85 -1.48 20.81 -11.17
N TRP A 86 -1.01 20.72 -9.92
CA TRP A 86 -0.64 19.46 -9.27
C TRP A 86 -1.83 18.63 -8.78
N MET A 87 -3.00 19.24 -8.48
CA MET A 87 -4.12 18.53 -7.85
C MET A 87 -4.69 17.39 -8.73
N PRO A 88 -4.94 17.60 -10.04
CA PRO A 88 -5.40 16.52 -10.92
C PRO A 88 -4.37 15.40 -11.04
N VAL A 89 -3.07 15.75 -11.05
CA VAL A 89 -1.96 14.79 -11.06
C VAL A 89 -1.99 13.93 -9.80
N PHE A 90 -2.10 14.55 -8.62
CA PHE A 90 -2.24 13.86 -7.34
C PHE A 90 -3.50 12.97 -7.27
N GLY A 91 -4.64 13.51 -7.71
CA GLY A 91 -5.92 12.80 -7.68
C GLY A 91 -5.89 11.53 -8.54
N PHE A 92 -5.41 11.64 -9.78
CA PHE A 92 -5.27 10.47 -10.65
C PHE A 92 -4.23 9.48 -10.14
N ALA A 93 -3.06 9.95 -9.70
CA ALA A 93 -2.02 9.11 -9.12
C ALA A 93 -2.57 8.26 -7.94
N SER A 94 -3.37 8.86 -7.07
CA SER A 94 -4.03 8.17 -5.96
C SER A 94 -5.01 7.09 -6.44
N LEU A 95 -5.76 7.35 -7.52
CA LEU A 95 -6.65 6.36 -8.14
C LEU A 95 -5.87 5.22 -8.81
N VAL A 96 -4.70 5.50 -9.40
CA VAL A 96 -3.82 4.46 -9.98
C VAL A 96 -3.31 3.52 -8.89
N VAL A 97 -2.93 4.04 -7.72
CA VAL A 97 -2.57 3.19 -6.56
C VAL A 97 -3.74 2.30 -6.19
N LEU A 98 -4.92 2.85 -5.93
CA LEU A 98 -6.11 2.05 -5.63
C LEU A 98 -6.38 0.99 -6.69
N HIS A 99 -6.22 1.33 -7.97
CA HIS A 99 -6.44 0.39 -9.06
C HIS A 99 -5.40 -0.75 -9.06
N MET A 100 -4.13 -0.44 -8.78
CA MET A 100 -3.08 -1.45 -8.63
C MET A 100 -3.40 -2.42 -7.49
N LEU A 101 -3.91 -1.91 -6.37
CA LEU A 101 -4.29 -2.75 -5.22
C LEU A 101 -5.35 -3.79 -5.59
N THR A 102 -6.29 -3.43 -6.48
CA THR A 102 -7.34 -4.38 -6.91
C THR A 102 -6.80 -5.55 -7.75
N LEU A 103 -5.52 -5.57 -8.12
CA LEU A 103 -4.94 -6.56 -9.05
C LEU A 103 -5.32 -8.01 -8.72
N PRO A 104 -5.13 -8.55 -7.50
CA PRO A 104 -5.49 -9.94 -7.23
C PRO A 104 -6.99 -10.19 -7.44
N THR A 105 -7.85 -9.25 -7.08
CA THR A 105 -9.31 -9.41 -7.27
C THR A 105 -9.76 -9.33 -8.72
N ARG A 106 -8.93 -8.76 -9.60
CA ARG A 106 -9.19 -8.64 -11.04
C ARG A 106 -8.67 -9.85 -11.83
N MET A 107 -7.65 -10.55 -11.33
CA MET A 107 -7.10 -11.74 -11.98
C MET A 107 -8.09 -12.91 -12.01
N ASP A 108 -7.92 -13.80 -12.97
CA ASP A 108 -8.63 -15.07 -13.02
C ASP A 108 -8.23 -15.95 -11.83
N ASN A 109 -9.22 -16.62 -11.22
CA ASN A 109 -9.07 -17.37 -9.97
C ASN A 109 -8.46 -16.56 -8.80
N CYS A 110 -8.43 -15.24 -8.91
CA CYS A 110 -7.77 -14.32 -7.99
C CYS A 110 -6.28 -14.62 -7.76
N ALA A 111 -5.60 -15.24 -8.73
CA ALA A 111 -4.20 -15.65 -8.61
C ALA A 111 -3.26 -14.66 -9.33
N LEU A 112 -2.24 -14.18 -8.61
CA LEU A 112 -1.15 -13.38 -9.18
C LEU A 112 -0.12 -14.32 -9.81
N GLU A 113 0.34 -13.98 -11.02
CA GLU A 113 1.38 -14.75 -11.72
C GLU A 113 2.74 -14.60 -11.04
N ASP A 114 3.10 -13.36 -10.67
CA ASP A 114 4.34 -13.04 -9.95
C ASP A 114 4.06 -12.07 -8.77
N PRO A 115 3.61 -12.60 -7.62
CA PRO A 115 3.29 -11.80 -6.44
C PRO A 115 4.42 -10.87 -5.97
N ILE A 116 5.69 -11.31 -6.06
CA ILE A 116 6.84 -10.51 -5.61
C ILE A 116 7.06 -9.35 -6.57
N THR A 117 7.06 -9.60 -7.87
CA THR A 117 7.20 -8.54 -8.87
C THR A 117 6.05 -7.53 -8.78
N ASN A 118 4.80 -7.99 -8.60
CA ASN A 118 3.68 -7.07 -8.44
C ASN A 118 3.77 -6.21 -7.18
N LEU A 119 4.36 -6.72 -6.10
CA LEU A 119 4.62 -5.94 -4.89
C LEU A 119 5.72 -4.88 -5.13
N ILE A 120 6.76 -5.23 -5.89
CA ILE A 120 7.81 -4.28 -6.29
C ILE A 120 7.23 -3.19 -7.21
N GLU A 121 6.34 -3.55 -8.14
CA GLU A 121 5.63 -2.58 -9.00
C GLU A 121 4.77 -1.61 -8.19
N LEU A 122 4.07 -2.11 -7.16
CA LEU A 122 3.32 -1.26 -6.22
C LEU A 122 4.25 -0.29 -5.48
N ALA A 123 5.39 -0.76 -4.98
CA ALA A 123 6.40 0.09 -4.35
C ALA A 123 6.93 1.16 -5.33
N GLY A 124 7.24 0.75 -6.57
CA GLY A 124 7.67 1.64 -7.64
C GLY A 124 6.64 2.72 -7.98
N LEU A 125 5.36 2.36 -7.99
CA LEU A 125 4.26 3.32 -8.20
C LEU A 125 4.21 4.37 -7.07
N LEU A 126 4.24 3.92 -5.80
CA LEU A 126 4.24 4.82 -4.64
C LEU A 126 5.43 5.79 -4.67
N ARG A 127 6.62 5.29 -5.06
CA ARG A 127 7.84 6.11 -5.20
C ARG A 127 7.77 7.07 -6.40
N GLY A 128 7.20 6.65 -7.51
CA GLY A 128 6.98 7.53 -8.66
C GLY A 128 6.09 8.74 -8.31
N ILE A 129 5.05 8.50 -7.50
CA ILE A 129 4.17 9.55 -6.97
C ILE A 129 4.95 10.46 -6.02
N LYS A 130 5.78 9.89 -5.12
CA LYS A 130 6.69 10.64 -4.26
C LYS A 130 7.51 11.64 -5.06
N THR A 131 8.31 11.14 -6.00
CA THR A 131 9.25 11.97 -6.78
C THR A 131 8.52 13.03 -7.60
N THR A 132 7.35 12.71 -8.15
CA THR A 132 6.58 13.66 -8.97
C THR A 132 5.96 14.78 -8.12
N LEU A 133 5.49 14.46 -6.90
CA LEU A 133 4.67 15.35 -6.07
C LEU A 133 5.40 15.89 -4.85
N GLU A 134 6.65 15.52 -4.62
CA GLU A 134 7.51 16.05 -3.55
C GLU A 134 7.51 17.60 -3.49
N PRO A 135 7.65 18.35 -4.60
CA PRO A 135 7.61 19.81 -4.53
C PRO A 135 6.24 20.38 -4.16
N ALA A 136 5.16 19.60 -4.35
CA ALA A 136 3.80 19.97 -4.00
C ALA A 136 3.41 19.54 -2.58
N MET A 137 4.23 18.76 -1.87
CA MET A 137 3.85 18.14 -0.60
C MET A 137 3.46 19.16 0.47
N GLY A 138 4.25 20.22 0.64
CA GLY A 138 3.95 21.32 1.56
C GLY A 138 2.66 22.08 1.23
N ARG A 139 2.13 21.93 0.01
CA ARG A 139 0.82 22.46 -0.41
C ARG A 139 -0.30 21.46 -0.15
N ILE A 140 -0.09 20.17 -0.46
CA ILE A 140 -1.10 19.12 -0.27
C ILE A 140 -1.67 19.16 1.15
N VAL A 141 -0.80 19.26 2.15
CA VAL A 141 -1.17 19.31 3.57
C VAL A 141 -2.02 20.51 3.98
N ARG A 142 -2.12 21.53 3.11
CA ARG A 142 -2.94 22.75 3.29
C ARG A 142 -4.22 22.74 2.46
N THR A 143 -4.57 21.60 1.85
CA THR A 143 -5.75 21.45 1.01
C THR A 143 -6.69 20.37 1.54
N GLU A 144 -7.84 20.21 0.88
CA GLU A 144 -8.78 19.12 1.16
C GLU A 144 -8.18 17.71 0.97
N PHE A 145 -7.02 17.57 0.29
CA PHE A 145 -6.32 16.29 0.10
C PHE A 145 -5.40 15.90 1.26
N ALA A 146 -5.21 16.76 2.26
CA ALA A 146 -4.34 16.49 3.40
C ALA A 146 -4.60 15.14 4.09
N PRO A 147 -5.86 14.67 4.27
CA PRO A 147 -6.12 13.37 4.88
C PRO A 147 -5.50 12.17 4.16
N VAL A 148 -5.30 12.24 2.84
CA VAL A 148 -4.71 11.14 2.04
C VAL A 148 -3.21 10.99 2.30
N VAL A 149 -2.54 12.08 2.68
CA VAL A 149 -1.10 12.08 2.98
C VAL A 149 -0.81 11.89 4.46
N PHE A 150 -1.77 12.17 5.35
CA PHE A 150 -1.62 11.91 6.77
C PHE A 150 -1.49 10.40 7.04
N GLY A 151 -0.33 9.99 7.57
CA GLY A 151 0.02 8.58 7.81
C GLY A 151 0.90 7.92 6.74
N ILE A 152 1.18 8.60 5.62
CA ILE A 152 2.21 8.21 4.63
C ILE A 152 3.40 9.19 4.69
N TRP A 153 3.13 10.44 5.03
CA TRP A 153 4.13 11.49 5.11
C TRP A 153 4.27 11.84 6.58
N VAL A 154 5.42 11.50 7.16
CA VAL A 154 5.76 11.95 8.52
C VAL A 154 5.85 13.47 8.46
N LEU A 155 4.81 14.14 8.91
CA LEU A 155 4.89 15.54 9.26
C LEU A 155 5.60 15.58 10.59
N ASP A 156 6.63 16.41 10.66
CA ASP A 156 7.68 16.55 11.69
C ASP A 156 7.13 16.84 13.10
N SER A 157 6.21 15.99 13.57
CA SER A 157 5.49 16.10 14.82
C SER A 157 5.93 14.95 15.72
N ASP A 158 6.61 15.37 16.77
CA ASP A 158 6.88 14.72 18.04
C ASP A 158 7.98 13.65 18.09
N ASN A 159 9.21 14.15 18.22
CA ASN A 159 10.40 13.47 18.77
C ASN A 159 10.22 12.92 20.21
N GLU A 160 9.01 13.03 20.80
CA GLU A 160 8.65 12.60 22.16
C GLU A 160 7.70 11.38 22.15
N ALA A 161 7.47 10.74 21.00
CA ALA A 161 6.66 9.52 20.94
C ALA A 161 7.37 8.34 21.63
N GLU A 162 6.63 7.59 22.45
CA GLU A 162 7.09 6.33 23.03
C GLU A 162 7.63 5.40 21.94
N ARG A 163 8.79 4.76 22.15
CA ARG A 163 9.45 3.94 21.11
C ARG A 163 8.60 2.74 20.69
N CYS A 164 7.96 2.08 21.67
CA CYS A 164 7.13 0.89 21.51
C CYS A 164 5.81 1.08 22.28
N PRO A 165 4.87 1.90 21.78
CA PRO A 165 3.58 2.10 22.43
C PRO A 165 2.78 0.80 22.50
N SER A 166 1.83 0.72 23.44
CA SER A 166 0.92 -0.42 23.55
C SER A 166 0.12 -0.64 22.27
N LEU A 167 -0.02 -1.91 21.87
CA LEU A 167 -0.79 -2.35 20.72
C LEU A 167 -2.13 -2.99 21.12
N GLU A 168 -2.54 -2.95 22.39
CA GLU A 168 -3.79 -3.59 22.86
C GLU A 168 -5.05 -3.08 22.15
N ASN A 169 -5.06 -1.81 21.73
CA ASN A 169 -6.16 -1.19 20.98
C ASN A 169 -5.80 -0.94 19.51
N SER A 170 -4.76 -1.60 19.02
CA SER A 170 -4.30 -1.53 17.63
C SER A 170 -4.85 -2.71 16.83
N SER A 171 -4.91 -2.54 15.52
CA SER A 171 -5.22 -3.65 14.59
C SER A 171 -4.02 -4.58 14.36
N LEU A 172 -2.82 -4.22 14.83
CA LEU A 172 -1.63 -5.08 14.75
C LEU A 172 -1.56 -6.07 15.93
N PRO A 173 -0.93 -7.25 15.74
CA PRO A 173 -0.68 -8.19 16.84
C PRO A 173 0.12 -7.56 17.98
N THR A 174 -0.24 -7.88 19.23
CA THR A 174 0.39 -7.29 20.43
C THR A 174 1.87 -7.61 20.58
N ASP A 175 2.34 -8.71 19.99
CA ASP A 175 3.74 -9.15 20.02
C ASP A 175 4.57 -8.67 18.82
N THR A 176 4.03 -7.77 17.98
CA THR A 176 4.72 -7.18 16.82
C THR A 176 6.09 -6.59 17.19
N TRP A 177 6.19 -5.86 18.31
CA TRP A 177 7.45 -5.30 18.77
C TRP A 177 8.51 -6.36 19.04
N ALA A 178 8.13 -7.45 19.71
CA ALA A 178 9.03 -8.56 20.00
C ALA A 178 9.46 -9.28 18.72
N ALA A 179 8.55 -9.42 17.76
CA ALA A 179 8.86 -10.02 16.45
C ALA A 179 9.87 -9.17 15.66
N LEU A 180 9.71 -7.84 15.63
CA LEU A 180 10.66 -6.94 14.96
C LEU A 180 12.03 -6.92 15.65
N GLN A 181 12.08 -6.97 16.99
CA GLN A 181 13.33 -7.11 17.74
C GLN A 181 14.06 -8.43 17.42
N ARG A 182 13.32 -9.55 17.34
CA ARG A 182 13.90 -10.84 16.94
C ARG A 182 14.44 -10.80 15.51
N LEU A 183 13.69 -10.19 14.57
CA LEU A 183 14.14 -10.01 13.19
C LEU A 183 15.44 -9.19 13.13
N ARG A 184 15.51 -8.08 13.87
CA ARG A 184 16.71 -7.23 13.95
C ARG A 184 17.92 -8.02 14.43
N ALA A 185 17.80 -8.70 15.56
CA ALA A 185 18.89 -9.51 16.12
C ALA A 185 19.35 -10.62 15.16
N PHE A 186 18.42 -11.26 14.45
CA PHE A 186 18.73 -12.28 13.45
C PHE A 186 19.53 -11.69 12.27
N GLN A 187 19.13 -10.52 11.76
CA GLN A 187 19.83 -9.86 10.66
C GLN A 187 21.20 -9.31 11.09
N GLU A 188 21.31 -8.72 12.28
CA GLU A 188 22.59 -8.22 12.82
C GLU A 188 23.63 -9.34 13.03
N ALA A 189 23.17 -10.57 13.33
CA ALA A 189 24.05 -11.71 13.53
C ALA A 189 24.56 -12.33 12.21
N ASP A 190 23.81 -12.22 11.11
CA ASP A 190 24.08 -12.92 9.85
C ASP A 190 24.54 -11.98 8.71
N ILE A 191 24.08 -10.73 8.68
CA ILE A 191 24.41 -9.75 7.63
C ILE A 191 25.74 -9.06 7.96
N PRO A 192 26.72 -9.03 7.03
CA PRO A 192 27.94 -8.26 7.21
C PRO A 192 27.68 -6.77 7.41
N ALA A 193 28.51 -6.09 8.20
CA ALA A 193 28.33 -4.67 8.55
C ALA A 193 28.16 -3.74 7.32
N SER A 194 28.76 -4.08 6.17
CA SER A 194 28.64 -3.29 4.94
C SER A 194 27.25 -3.31 4.29
N GLY A 195 26.43 -4.34 4.57
CA GLY A 195 25.06 -4.47 4.06
C GLY A 195 23.99 -4.24 5.11
N LEU A 196 24.37 -4.19 6.40
CA LEU A 196 23.42 -4.16 7.52
C LEU A 196 22.66 -2.83 7.63
N GLN A 197 23.28 -1.70 7.28
CA GLN A 197 22.72 -0.36 7.50
C GLN A 197 21.32 -0.19 6.88
N GLN A 198 21.13 -0.63 5.62
CA GLN A 198 19.88 -0.48 4.90
C GLN A 198 18.78 -1.40 5.47
N TYR A 199 19.15 -2.60 5.92
CA TYR A 199 18.22 -3.51 6.61
C TYR A 199 17.78 -2.97 7.97
N THR A 200 18.72 -2.44 8.75
CA THR A 200 18.42 -1.77 10.03
C THR A 200 17.45 -0.61 9.83
N ALA A 201 17.71 0.27 8.86
CA ALA A 201 16.82 1.38 8.53
C ALA A 201 15.44 0.90 8.06
N ALA A 202 15.37 -0.22 7.32
CA ALA A 202 14.09 -0.79 6.89
C ALA A 202 13.28 -1.34 8.08
N ILE A 203 13.92 -1.97 9.08
CA ILE A 203 13.23 -2.41 10.31
C ILE A 203 12.73 -1.20 11.10
N GLU A 204 13.52 -0.13 11.23
CA GLU A 204 13.09 1.12 11.88
C GLU A 204 11.88 1.77 11.16
N GLY A 205 11.82 1.60 9.84
CA GLY A 205 10.65 1.95 9.04
C GLY A 205 9.41 1.13 9.43
N LEU A 206 9.54 -0.19 9.63
CA LEU A 206 8.43 -1.04 10.09
C LEU A 206 8.00 -0.67 11.51
N GLU A 207 8.94 -0.38 12.40
CA GLU A 207 8.64 0.12 13.74
C GLU A 207 7.88 1.45 13.70
N THR A 208 8.22 2.32 12.75
CA THR A 208 7.48 3.57 12.52
C THR A 208 6.07 3.30 12.00
N SER A 209 5.91 2.35 11.07
CA SER A 209 4.58 1.88 10.65
C SER A 209 3.78 1.38 11.86
N ALA A 210 4.35 0.53 12.70
CA ALA A 210 3.68 0.02 13.91
C ALA A 210 3.26 1.14 14.88
N ARG A 211 4.06 2.21 15.04
CA ARG A 211 3.66 3.41 15.80
C ARG A 211 2.46 4.12 15.17
N LEU A 212 2.39 4.22 13.84
CA LEU A 212 1.24 4.80 13.15
C LEU A 212 -0.05 3.99 13.38
N PHE A 213 0.06 2.65 13.36
CA PHE A 213 -1.06 1.77 13.72
C PHE A 213 -1.48 1.96 15.19
N ALA A 214 -0.54 2.04 16.12
CA ALA A 214 -0.83 2.29 17.53
C ALA A 214 -1.55 3.63 17.73
N ALA A 215 -1.09 4.69 17.08
CA ALA A 215 -1.69 6.02 17.15
C ALA A 215 -3.10 6.07 16.52
N ALA A 216 -3.32 5.34 15.42
CA ALA A 216 -4.61 5.28 14.75
C ALA A 216 -5.61 4.32 15.42
N GLY A 217 -5.12 3.35 16.20
CA GLY A 217 -5.92 2.28 16.79
C GLY A 217 -6.74 1.53 15.72
N LEU A 218 -8.01 1.28 16.02
CA LEU A 218 -8.96 0.63 15.09
C LEU A 218 -9.32 1.47 13.85
N HIS A 219 -8.88 2.73 13.79
CA HIS A 219 -9.11 3.63 12.65
C HIS A 219 -7.90 3.72 11.72
N ALA A 220 -6.96 2.76 11.80
CA ALA A 220 -5.87 2.64 10.85
C ALA A 220 -6.41 2.54 9.41
N GLU A 221 -5.80 3.32 8.52
CA GLU A 221 -6.08 3.30 7.09
C GLU A 221 -4.96 2.60 6.34
N VAL A 222 -5.23 2.12 5.12
CA VAL A 222 -4.25 1.39 4.30
C VAL A 222 -2.94 2.15 4.10
N ALA A 223 -3.02 3.49 4.10
CA ALA A 223 -1.89 4.42 4.16
C ALA A 223 -0.81 4.03 5.19
N ALA A 224 -1.19 3.56 6.38
CA ALA A 224 -0.25 3.20 7.45
C ALA A 224 0.66 2.01 7.08
N ALA A 225 0.18 1.05 6.28
CA ALA A 225 1.03 0.00 5.72
C ALA A 225 1.77 0.46 4.46
N HIS A 226 1.19 1.34 3.63
CA HIS A 226 1.90 1.88 2.46
C HIS A 226 3.11 2.73 2.82
N PHE A 227 3.07 3.38 4.00
CA PHE A 227 4.16 4.19 4.54
C PHE A 227 5.53 3.52 4.35
N TRP A 228 5.63 2.24 4.71
CA TRP A 228 6.90 1.52 4.66
C TRP A 228 7.44 1.34 3.24
N LEU A 229 6.60 0.93 2.28
CA LEU A 229 6.98 0.83 0.87
C LEU A 229 7.36 2.18 0.25
N TYR A 230 6.84 3.26 0.83
CA TYR A 230 7.11 4.62 0.40
C TYR A 230 8.46 5.15 0.91
N ILE A 231 8.98 4.66 2.04
CA ILE A 231 10.28 5.10 2.62
C ILE A 231 11.44 4.13 2.44
N ILE A 232 11.18 2.85 2.14
CA ILE A 232 12.21 1.81 2.06
C ILE A 232 13.29 2.15 1.01
N ASP A 233 14.54 1.79 1.27
CA ASP A 233 15.64 2.03 0.33
C ASP A 233 15.51 1.16 -0.94
N ASP A 234 15.99 1.67 -2.09
CA ASP A 234 15.94 0.94 -3.36
C ASP A 234 16.75 -0.37 -3.31
N SER A 235 17.85 -0.41 -2.54
CA SER A 235 18.67 -1.62 -2.39
C SER A 235 17.88 -2.80 -1.84
N ILE A 236 16.92 -2.56 -0.94
CA ILE A 236 16.09 -3.63 -0.37
C ILE A 236 15.08 -4.15 -1.40
N LEU A 237 14.56 -3.29 -2.29
CA LEU A 237 13.72 -3.73 -3.41
C LEU A 237 14.52 -4.52 -4.45
N ILE A 238 15.76 -4.11 -4.72
CA ILE A 238 16.68 -4.86 -5.58
C ILE A 238 16.99 -6.24 -4.97
N ASP A 239 17.25 -6.29 -3.67
CA ASP A 239 17.45 -7.54 -2.93
C ASP A 239 16.20 -8.43 -2.96
N LEU A 240 15.00 -7.85 -2.82
CA LEU A 240 13.74 -8.57 -2.95
C LEU A 240 13.57 -9.15 -4.36
N ALA A 241 13.83 -8.36 -5.40
CA ALA A 241 13.79 -8.81 -6.80
C ALA A 241 14.78 -9.95 -7.06
N ALA A 242 15.97 -9.87 -6.45
CA ALA A 242 16.98 -10.92 -6.47
C ALA A 242 16.69 -12.08 -5.49
N GLN A 243 15.53 -12.08 -4.84
CA GLN A 243 15.09 -13.08 -3.86
C GLN A 243 16.13 -13.35 -2.77
N ARG A 244 16.79 -12.29 -2.29
CA ARG A 244 17.73 -12.39 -1.18
C ARG A 244 16.98 -12.77 0.10
N PRO A 245 17.48 -13.75 0.87
CA PRO A 245 16.76 -14.32 2.01
C PRO A 245 16.34 -13.30 3.07
N HIS A 246 17.22 -12.35 3.37
CA HIS A 246 16.95 -11.31 4.37
C HIS A 246 15.88 -10.33 3.90
N ALA A 247 15.86 -9.98 2.61
CA ALA A 247 14.79 -9.17 2.03
C ALA A 247 13.47 -9.94 2.00
N LEU A 248 13.47 -11.21 1.60
CA LEU A 248 12.29 -12.08 1.65
C LEU A 248 11.70 -12.16 3.06
N LEU A 249 12.53 -12.40 4.07
CA LEU A 249 12.10 -12.47 5.47
C LEU A 249 11.58 -11.11 5.98
N LEU A 250 12.27 -10.02 5.68
CA LEU A 250 11.82 -8.67 6.02
C LEU A 250 10.44 -8.36 5.43
N PHE A 251 10.23 -8.72 4.17
CA PHE A 251 8.93 -8.57 3.52
C PHE A 251 7.86 -9.51 4.11
N ALA A 252 8.23 -10.70 4.62
CA ALA A 252 7.28 -11.54 5.37
C ALA A 252 6.72 -10.80 6.58
N HIS A 253 7.57 -10.10 7.35
CA HIS A 253 7.14 -9.27 8.48
C HIS A 253 6.32 -8.04 8.05
N TYR A 254 6.67 -7.42 6.92
CA TYR A 254 5.86 -6.35 6.34
C TYR A 254 4.42 -6.80 6.03
N LEU A 255 4.24 -8.01 5.49
CA LEU A 255 2.92 -8.55 5.13
C LEU A 255 1.94 -8.66 6.31
N VAL A 256 2.43 -8.69 7.55
CA VAL A 256 1.56 -8.63 8.75
C VAL A 256 0.84 -7.29 8.84
N HIS A 257 1.53 -6.18 8.52
CA HIS A 257 0.94 -4.85 8.49
C HIS A 257 -0.07 -4.73 7.34
N TRP A 258 0.25 -5.33 6.19
CA TRP A 258 -0.67 -5.37 5.05
C TRP A 258 -1.94 -6.16 5.34
N ALA A 259 -1.80 -7.34 5.95
CA ALA A 259 -2.88 -8.31 6.13
C ALA A 259 -4.05 -7.75 6.94
N VAL A 260 -3.79 -6.78 7.83
CA VAL A 260 -4.81 -6.04 8.59
C VAL A 260 -5.94 -5.49 7.70
N PHE A 261 -5.60 -5.06 6.49
CA PHE A 261 -6.54 -4.34 5.63
C PHE A 261 -7.37 -5.25 4.72
N GLU A 262 -6.92 -6.48 4.46
CA GLU A 262 -7.56 -7.35 3.46
C GLU A 262 -9.00 -7.71 3.83
N LYS A 263 -9.30 -7.86 5.11
CA LYS A 263 -10.66 -8.17 5.56
C LYS A 263 -11.62 -7.01 5.34
N GLY A 264 -11.19 -5.80 5.70
CA GLY A 264 -12.01 -4.58 5.69
C GLY A 264 -12.11 -3.89 4.32
N PHE A 265 -11.06 -3.98 3.50
CA PHE A 265 -10.96 -3.24 2.24
C PHE A 265 -10.90 -4.20 1.05
N TRP A 266 -11.98 -4.25 0.26
CA TRP A 266 -12.11 -5.13 -0.90
C TRP A 266 -10.95 -5.01 -1.88
N PHE A 267 -10.43 -3.78 -2.07
CA PHE A 267 -9.37 -3.49 -3.02
C PHE A 267 -7.98 -3.92 -2.54
N THR A 268 -7.82 -4.42 -1.31
CA THR A 268 -6.52 -4.90 -0.79
C THR A 268 -6.46 -6.43 -0.69
N ARG A 269 -7.54 -7.13 -1.04
CA ARG A 269 -7.67 -8.57 -0.84
C ARG A 269 -6.74 -9.39 -1.72
N GLY A 270 -6.18 -10.44 -1.14
CA GLY A 270 -5.51 -11.51 -1.86
C GLY A 270 -4.02 -11.29 -2.07
N TRP A 271 -3.39 -10.31 -1.42
CA TRP A 271 -1.96 -10.05 -1.57
C TRP A 271 -1.14 -10.90 -0.61
N SER A 272 -1.34 -10.76 0.70
CA SER A 272 -0.44 -11.29 1.73
C SER A 272 -0.26 -12.80 1.65
N ARG A 273 -1.32 -13.59 1.44
CA ARG A 273 -1.18 -15.06 1.31
C ARG A 273 -0.35 -15.46 0.09
N GLN A 274 -0.55 -14.79 -1.04
CA GLN A 274 0.13 -15.14 -2.30
C GLN A 274 1.60 -14.73 -2.27
N VAL A 275 1.90 -13.53 -1.76
CA VAL A 275 3.29 -13.08 -1.58
C VAL A 275 3.99 -13.94 -0.53
N MET A 276 3.34 -14.26 0.60
CA MET A 276 3.90 -15.13 1.64
C MET A 276 4.27 -16.52 1.08
N ALA A 277 3.42 -17.10 0.25
CA ALA A 277 3.71 -18.41 -0.38
C ALA A 277 4.97 -18.36 -1.26
N LYS A 278 5.16 -17.28 -2.02
CA LYS A 278 6.37 -17.09 -2.84
C LYS A 278 7.62 -16.80 -2.02
N ILE A 279 7.49 -16.07 -0.92
CA ILE A 279 8.56 -15.86 0.04
C ILE A 279 9.01 -17.20 0.65
N GLU A 280 8.06 -18.03 1.09
CA GLU A 280 8.33 -19.37 1.63
C GLU A 280 9.03 -20.27 0.62
N GLU A 281 8.58 -20.25 -0.64
CA GLU A 281 9.23 -20.96 -1.75
C GLU A 281 10.70 -20.52 -1.90
N GLY A 282 10.98 -19.20 -1.94
CA GLY A 282 12.34 -18.66 -2.07
C GLY A 282 13.26 -18.92 -0.86
N LEU A 283 12.68 -19.18 0.32
CA LEU A 283 13.40 -19.54 1.54
C LEU A 283 13.54 -21.06 1.74
N SER A 284 13.05 -21.88 0.79
CA SER A 284 13.15 -23.34 0.86
C SER A 284 14.60 -23.80 1.06
N GLY A 285 14.80 -24.71 2.01
CA GLY A 285 16.13 -25.22 2.37
C GLY A 285 16.91 -24.36 3.37
N ARG A 286 16.32 -23.29 3.91
CA ARG A 286 16.93 -22.42 4.93
C ARG A 286 16.18 -22.51 6.26
N PRO A 287 16.44 -23.52 7.11
CA PRO A 287 15.62 -23.81 8.28
C PRO A 287 15.51 -22.63 9.25
N ASN A 288 16.62 -21.92 9.52
CA ASN A 288 16.61 -20.76 10.41
C ASN A 288 15.72 -19.62 9.90
N PHE A 289 15.65 -19.41 8.58
CA PHE A 289 14.76 -18.40 7.98
C PHE A 289 13.29 -18.84 8.04
N LEU A 290 13.02 -20.13 7.78
CA LEU A 290 11.68 -20.70 7.87
C LEU A 290 11.13 -20.66 9.31
N GLU A 291 12.00 -20.84 10.31
CA GLU A 291 11.66 -20.66 11.73
C GLU A 291 11.25 -19.21 12.02
N MET A 292 12.06 -18.23 11.59
CA MET A 292 11.76 -16.81 11.73
C MET A 292 10.46 -16.40 11.01
N MET A 293 10.11 -17.10 9.93
CA MET A 293 8.89 -16.87 9.14
C MET A 293 7.62 -17.46 9.77
N GLN A 294 7.71 -18.30 10.80
CA GLN A 294 6.53 -18.90 11.44
C GLN A 294 5.57 -17.84 11.99
N TRP A 295 6.10 -16.85 12.71
CA TRP A 295 5.31 -15.75 13.26
C TRP A 295 4.56 -14.96 12.18
N PRO A 296 5.21 -14.37 11.16
CA PRO A 296 4.48 -13.60 10.16
C PRO A 296 3.50 -14.46 9.36
N LYS A 297 3.82 -15.73 9.09
CA LYS A 297 2.91 -16.66 8.39
C LYS A 297 1.64 -16.92 9.21
N GLN A 298 1.77 -17.13 10.52
CA GLN A 298 0.63 -17.30 11.41
C GLN A 298 -0.24 -16.04 11.46
N MET A 299 0.36 -14.86 11.68
CA MET A 299 -0.37 -13.60 11.79
C MET A 299 -1.11 -13.25 10.49
N VAL A 300 -0.48 -13.45 9.32
CA VAL A 300 -1.14 -13.28 8.03
C VAL A 300 -2.29 -14.27 7.86
N ALA A 301 -2.11 -15.52 8.27
CA ALA A 301 -3.16 -16.53 8.16
C ALA A 301 -4.38 -16.19 9.04
N GLU A 302 -4.18 -15.62 10.23
CA GLU A 302 -5.24 -15.21 11.15
C GLU A 302 -5.97 -13.94 10.69
N ALA A 303 -5.24 -12.94 10.18
CA ALA A 303 -5.81 -11.67 9.75
C ALA A 303 -6.70 -11.77 8.49
N VAL A 304 -6.41 -12.74 7.61
CA VAL A 304 -7.09 -12.92 6.32
C VAL A 304 -8.22 -13.99 6.38
N VAL A 305 -8.64 -14.42 7.59
CA VAL A 305 -9.83 -15.27 7.81
C VAL A 305 -11.03 -14.40 8.21
#